data_AF-A0A7V3JIR7-F1
#
_entry.id   AF-A0A7V3JIR7-F1
#
_cell.length_a   1.000
_cell.length_b   1.000
_cell.length_c   1.000
_cell.angle_alpha   90.00
_cell.angle_beta   90.00
_cell.angle_gamma   90.00
#
_symmetry.space_group_name_H-M   'P 1'
#
loop_
_entity.id
_entity.type
_entity.pdbx_description
1 polymer ?
#
loop_
_entity_poly.entity_id
_entity_poly.type
_entity_poly.pdbx_seq_one_letter_code
_entity_poly.pdbx_strand_id
1 'polypeptide(L)'
;MTYKISLPTVCFLAGLFAALPEPPAPAARADFERIVPPDKGLSPADVAALAARGAPEVYRGDELRFIGMPVGGICAGQVYLGGDGRLWHWDIFNRTSPTFGEHYVSPMLPASPFLQGFAVHVGGGGSTSVRTLDAAGFRNVSFRGEYPIGFVEYGDPDCPIRVRLVAFSPFIPLNTADSALPATIMQFTLTNVGSMRVEAGIGGWLENPVCLHSQQFFPGRRQNKVLRRSAMLGVSYAARPASADSLRGPRVQLIADFNGEDYGDWLAEGEALGSGPARGPLYPEQTLSGWVGEGLLSTYHGRDGTTGHALSPEFTITLPYLNFLISGGNHPGQTCVNLLVDGQVVRTATGANTNAMSWATWDVSDLVGRSARLEVVDNHTGGWGHIDLD
;
A
#
# COMPACT_ATOMS: atom_id res chain seq x y z
N MET A 1 -11.94 -35.58 42.84
CA MET A 1 -10.58 -34.99 42.95
C MET A 1 -10.58 -33.72 42.13
N THR A 2 -10.70 -32.59 42.81
CA THR A 2 -10.89 -31.26 42.21
C THR A 2 -9.63 -30.47 42.54
N TYR A 3 -8.82 -30.16 41.54
CA TYR A 3 -7.62 -29.34 41.72
C TYR A 3 -8.00 -27.85 41.68
N LYS A 4 -7.84 -27.19 42.83
CA LYS A 4 -7.78 -25.72 42.95
C LYS A 4 -6.41 -25.28 42.45
N ILE A 5 -6.38 -24.33 41.52
CA ILE A 5 -5.15 -23.60 41.15
C ILE A 5 -5.15 -22.26 41.88
N SER A 6 -4.00 -22.00 42.51
CA SER A 6 -3.62 -20.86 43.33
C SER A 6 -3.54 -19.55 42.53
N LEU A 7 -4.12 -18.46 43.06
CA LEU A 7 -3.76 -17.09 42.66
C LEU A 7 -2.53 -16.65 43.47
N PRO A 8 -1.51 -16.01 42.84
CA PRO A 8 -0.40 -15.45 43.59
C PRO A 8 -0.85 -14.18 44.33
N THR A 9 -0.42 -14.15 45.58
CA THR A 9 -0.46 -13.05 46.54
C THR A 9 0.02 -11.73 45.93
N VAL A 10 -0.83 -10.70 45.94
CA VAL A 10 -0.41 -9.31 45.75
C VAL A 10 -0.01 -8.76 47.11
N CYS A 11 1.25 -8.39 47.26
CA CYS A 11 1.77 -7.68 48.42
C CYS A 11 1.05 -6.34 48.61
N PHE A 12 0.41 -6.14 49.77
CA PHE A 12 -0.01 -4.83 50.23
C PHE A 12 1.22 -4.04 50.67
N LEU A 13 1.69 -3.11 49.84
CA LEU A 13 2.52 -1.99 50.29
C LEU A 13 1.59 -0.97 50.94
N ALA A 14 1.64 -0.89 52.27
CA ALA A 14 1.08 0.21 53.03
C ALA A 14 1.93 1.47 52.77
N GLY A 15 1.56 2.24 51.75
CA GLY A 15 2.06 3.58 51.47
C GLY A 15 0.92 4.59 51.59
N LEU A 16 1.18 5.71 52.26
CA LEU A 16 0.29 6.84 52.49
C LEU A 16 -0.83 7.00 51.43
N PHE A 17 -2.08 6.77 51.84
CA PHE A 17 -3.24 7.33 51.13
C PHE A 17 -3.26 8.83 51.39
N ALA A 18 -2.68 9.61 50.47
CA ALA A 18 -3.23 10.93 50.22
C ALA A 18 -4.65 10.70 49.69
N ALA A 19 -5.64 11.35 50.31
CA ALA A 19 -7.03 11.28 49.89
C ALA A 19 -7.11 11.59 48.39
N LEU A 20 -7.45 10.58 47.58
CA LEU A 20 -7.87 10.83 46.20
C LEU A 20 -9.11 11.71 46.29
N PRO A 21 -9.20 12.82 45.53
CA PRO A 21 -10.40 13.64 45.53
C PRO A 21 -11.60 12.78 45.16
N GLU A 22 -12.71 12.96 45.89
CA GLU A 22 -13.97 12.31 45.53
C GLU A 22 -14.28 12.57 44.05
N PRO A 23 -14.79 11.57 43.30
CA PRO A 23 -15.27 11.82 41.95
C PRO A 23 -16.31 12.93 42.01
N PRO A 24 -16.31 13.89 41.06
CA PRO A 24 -17.27 14.98 41.07
C PRO A 24 -18.69 14.41 41.13
N ALA A 25 -19.54 15.05 41.94
CA ALA A 25 -20.94 14.68 42.05
C ALA A 25 -21.57 14.58 40.64
N PRO A 26 -22.45 13.59 40.39
CA PRO A 26 -23.11 13.46 39.09
C PRO A 26 -23.81 14.80 38.75
N ALA A 27 -23.60 15.28 37.52
CA ALA A 27 -24.14 16.55 37.06
C ALA A 27 -25.64 16.63 37.37
N ALA A 28 -26.06 17.72 38.03
CA ALA A 28 -27.45 17.91 38.38
C ALA A 28 -28.27 18.16 37.12
N ARG A 29 -29.56 17.84 37.14
CA ARG A 29 -30.47 18.13 36.01
C ARG A 29 -30.40 19.59 35.55
N ALA A 30 -30.21 20.52 36.49
CA ALA A 30 -30.04 21.94 36.21
C ALA A 30 -28.79 22.26 35.36
N ASP A 31 -27.72 21.48 35.50
CA ASP A 31 -26.50 21.64 34.70
C ASP A 31 -26.75 21.23 33.24
N PHE A 32 -27.57 20.20 33.02
CA PHE A 32 -28.01 19.78 31.68
C PHE A 32 -29.00 20.78 31.07
N GLU A 33 -29.95 21.30 31.82
CA GLU A 33 -30.93 22.28 31.33
C GLU A 33 -30.27 23.60 30.93
N ARG A 34 -29.10 23.94 31.50
CA ARG A 34 -28.28 25.08 31.05
C ARG A 34 -27.64 24.87 29.68
N ILE A 35 -27.18 23.65 29.39
CA ILE A 35 -26.48 23.31 28.14
C ILE A 35 -27.48 22.96 27.03
N VAL A 36 -28.55 22.27 27.40
CA VAL A 36 -29.59 21.74 26.52
C VAL A 36 -30.94 22.18 27.11
N PRO A 37 -31.36 23.45 26.87
CA PRO A 37 -32.59 23.96 27.45
C PRO A 37 -33.82 23.18 26.97
N PRO A 38 -34.81 22.94 27.83
CA PRO A 38 -36.02 22.18 27.47
C PRO A 38 -36.84 22.89 26.40
N ASP A 39 -36.90 24.23 26.46
CA ASP A 39 -37.38 25.04 25.35
C ASP A 39 -36.21 25.33 24.39
N LYS A 40 -36.35 24.86 23.15
CA LYS A 40 -35.38 25.07 22.08
C LYS A 40 -35.63 26.37 21.30
N GLY A 41 -36.69 27.10 21.61
CA GLY A 41 -37.14 28.25 20.84
C GLY A 41 -37.61 27.89 19.43
N LEU A 42 -37.91 26.61 19.19
CA LEU A 42 -38.33 26.11 17.87
C LEU A 42 -39.81 26.44 17.67
N SER A 43 -40.12 27.14 16.59
CA SER A 43 -41.51 27.39 16.21
C SER A 43 -42.19 26.09 15.75
N PRO A 44 -43.54 26.03 15.72
CA PRO A 44 -44.25 24.91 15.12
C PRO A 44 -43.84 24.63 13.67
N ALA A 45 -43.42 25.66 12.92
CA ALA A 45 -42.91 25.51 11.57
C ALA A 45 -41.52 24.84 11.53
N ASP A 46 -40.63 25.18 12.47
CA ASP A 46 -39.31 24.53 12.58
C ASP A 46 -39.46 23.04 12.94
N VAL A 47 -40.37 22.73 13.86
CA VAL A 47 -40.69 21.34 14.23
C VAL A 47 -41.27 20.58 13.02
N ALA A 48 -42.18 21.21 12.26
CA ALA A 48 -42.73 20.61 11.04
C ALA A 48 -41.65 20.38 9.97
N ALA A 49 -40.68 21.30 9.84
CA ALA A 49 -39.56 21.16 8.91
C ALA A 49 -38.63 20.00 9.29
N LEU A 50 -38.37 19.77 10.58
CA LEU A 50 -37.57 18.62 11.06
C LEU A 50 -38.22 17.26 10.74
N ALA A 51 -39.55 17.21 10.69
CA ALA A 51 -40.31 15.99 10.35
C ALA A 51 -40.57 15.85 8.84
N ALA A 52 -40.32 16.89 8.05
CA ALA A 52 -40.50 16.85 6.61
C ALA A 52 -39.47 15.89 5.98
N ARG A 53 -39.92 15.08 5.02
CA ARG A 53 -39.04 14.15 4.30
C ARG A 53 -38.11 14.96 3.38
N GLY A 54 -36.83 15.02 3.73
CA GLY A 54 -35.78 15.58 2.89
C GLY A 54 -35.34 14.63 1.77
N ALA A 55 -34.36 15.07 0.99
CA ALA A 55 -33.59 14.21 0.10
C ALA A 55 -32.39 13.62 0.87
N PRO A 56 -31.95 12.39 0.56
CA PRO A 56 -30.72 11.86 1.12
C PRO A 56 -29.52 12.75 0.77
N GLU A 57 -28.66 13.00 1.75
CA GLU A 57 -27.42 13.75 1.55
C GLU A 57 -26.46 12.97 0.64
N VAL A 58 -25.75 13.67 -0.25
CA VAL A 58 -24.82 13.03 -1.19
C VAL A 58 -23.52 13.83 -1.26
N TYR A 59 -22.46 13.23 -0.75
CA TYR A 59 -21.12 13.82 -0.65
C TYR A 59 -20.35 13.67 -1.96
N ARG A 60 -19.54 14.67 -2.31
CA ARG A 60 -18.72 14.71 -3.54
C ARG A 60 -17.42 15.49 -3.31
N GLY A 61 -16.49 15.38 -4.27
CA GLY A 61 -15.25 16.17 -4.25
C GLY A 61 -14.42 15.95 -2.99
N ASP A 62 -13.95 17.03 -2.38
CA ASP A 62 -13.05 16.97 -1.22
C ASP A 62 -13.71 16.37 0.03
N GLU A 63 -15.03 16.41 0.14
CA GLU A 63 -15.78 15.83 1.26
C GLU A 63 -15.62 14.30 1.34
N LEU A 64 -15.35 13.65 0.20
CA LEU A 64 -15.17 12.19 0.13
C LEU A 64 -14.03 11.69 1.01
N ARG A 65 -13.07 12.56 1.35
CA ARG A 65 -11.94 12.26 2.24
C ARG A 65 -12.33 12.17 3.71
N PHE A 66 -13.50 12.67 4.10
CA PHE A 66 -13.92 12.78 5.50
C PHE A 66 -15.20 11.99 5.81
N ILE A 67 -15.79 11.35 4.80
CA ILE A 67 -16.98 10.52 4.95
C ILE A 67 -16.64 9.05 4.79
N GLY A 68 -17.31 8.23 5.58
CA GLY A 68 -17.30 6.79 5.45
C GLY A 68 -18.30 6.17 6.41
N MET A 69 -18.58 4.89 6.23
CA MET A 69 -19.51 4.16 7.11
C MET A 69 -19.04 2.73 7.36
N PRO A 70 -19.35 2.16 8.54
CA PRO A 70 -19.03 0.77 8.80
C PRO A 70 -19.86 -0.15 7.90
N VAL A 71 -19.19 -1.13 7.31
CA VAL A 71 -19.75 -2.18 6.45
C VAL A 71 -19.29 -3.58 6.90
N GLY A 72 -18.99 -3.72 8.19
CA GLY A 72 -18.68 -4.99 8.87
C GLY A 72 -19.83 -5.45 9.77
N GLY A 73 -19.90 -6.74 10.03
CA GLY A 73 -20.91 -7.33 10.92
C GLY A 73 -20.73 -6.89 12.37
N ILE A 74 -21.79 -6.98 13.16
CA ILE A 74 -21.73 -6.66 14.60
C ILE A 74 -20.74 -7.61 15.30
N CYS A 75 -19.88 -7.05 16.15
CA CYS A 75 -18.87 -7.80 16.90
C CYS A 75 -17.85 -8.62 16.06
N ALA A 76 -17.76 -8.39 14.74
CA ALA A 76 -16.85 -9.12 13.85
C ALA A 76 -15.50 -8.41 13.59
N GLY A 77 -15.27 -7.27 14.27
CA GLY A 77 -14.27 -6.28 13.85
C GLY A 77 -14.85 -5.31 12.83
N GLN A 78 -14.31 -4.09 12.76
CA GLN A 78 -14.84 -3.03 11.89
C GLN A 78 -14.05 -2.92 10.59
N VAL A 79 -14.77 -2.65 9.50
CA VAL A 79 -14.23 -2.23 8.21
C VAL A 79 -15.17 -1.16 7.68
N TYR A 80 -14.63 -0.05 7.19
CA TYR A 80 -15.41 1.07 6.70
C TYR A 80 -15.34 1.14 5.17
N LEU A 81 -16.46 1.52 4.55
CA LEU A 81 -16.51 2.02 3.19
C LEU A 81 -16.17 3.51 3.22
N GLY A 82 -15.10 3.95 2.57
CA GLY A 82 -14.76 5.36 2.42
C GLY A 82 -15.62 6.07 1.37
N GLY A 83 -15.56 7.40 1.33
CA GLY A 83 -16.31 8.21 0.38
C GLY A 83 -16.01 7.90 -1.09
N ASP A 84 -14.78 7.47 -1.40
CA ASP A 84 -14.40 7.03 -2.74
C ASP A 84 -14.68 5.54 -3.01
N GLY A 85 -15.22 4.83 -2.02
CA GLY A 85 -15.55 3.40 -2.06
C GLY A 85 -14.38 2.44 -1.80
N ARG A 86 -13.18 2.96 -1.48
CA ARG A 86 -12.10 2.13 -0.92
C ARG A 86 -12.44 1.72 0.52
N LEU A 87 -12.04 0.51 0.90
CA LEU A 87 -12.15 0.05 2.30
C LEU A 87 -11.03 0.64 3.17
N TRP A 88 -11.39 1.07 4.38
CA TRP A 88 -10.48 1.64 5.37
C TRP A 88 -10.88 1.24 6.80
N HIS A 89 -10.16 1.74 7.80
CA HIS A 89 -10.42 1.51 9.22
C HIS A 89 -10.56 0.02 9.57
N TRP A 90 -9.52 -0.75 9.23
CA TRP A 90 -9.47 -2.21 9.35
C TRP A 90 -9.22 -2.68 10.80
N ASP A 91 -10.24 -2.59 11.65
CA ASP A 91 -10.22 -3.11 13.02
C ASP A 91 -10.56 -4.61 13.06
N ILE A 92 -9.79 -5.41 12.31
CA ILE A 92 -9.92 -6.87 12.22
C ILE A 92 -8.65 -7.61 12.67
N PHE A 93 -7.62 -6.86 13.08
CA PHE A 93 -6.30 -7.40 13.44
C PHE A 93 -6.02 -7.43 14.94
N ASN A 94 -7.07 -7.35 15.76
CA ASN A 94 -6.97 -7.22 17.22
C ASN A 94 -6.07 -6.04 17.64
N ARG A 95 -6.12 -4.95 16.87
CA ARG A 95 -5.47 -3.67 17.19
C ARG A 95 -6.55 -2.60 17.29
N THR A 96 -6.75 -2.07 18.48
CA THR A 96 -7.73 -1.02 18.71
C THR A 96 -7.40 0.21 17.86
N SER A 97 -8.33 0.59 16.98
CA SER A 97 -8.31 1.87 16.27
C SER A 97 -9.49 2.71 16.75
N PRO A 98 -9.41 3.30 17.96
CA PRO A 98 -10.56 3.94 18.56
C PRO A 98 -10.89 5.26 17.85
N THR A 99 -12.17 5.63 17.87
CA THR A 99 -12.64 6.95 17.44
C THR A 99 -13.12 7.74 18.65
N PHE A 100 -12.56 8.93 18.87
CA PHE A 100 -12.88 9.81 20.00
C PHE A 100 -13.32 11.21 19.55
N GLY A 101 -13.62 12.08 20.52
CA GLY A 101 -14.16 13.42 20.31
C GLY A 101 -13.25 14.35 19.49
N GLU A 102 -11.93 14.20 19.58
CA GLU A 102 -10.97 14.99 18.80
C GLU A 102 -11.15 14.82 17.28
N HIS A 103 -11.71 13.70 16.83
CA HIS A 103 -11.93 13.46 15.41
C HIS A 103 -13.09 14.26 14.82
N TYR A 104 -13.93 14.90 15.65
CA TYR A 104 -14.88 15.90 15.14
C TYR A 104 -14.17 17.20 14.72
N VAL A 105 -13.03 17.54 15.34
CA VAL A 105 -12.23 18.73 15.03
C VAL A 105 -11.16 18.41 13.99
N SER A 106 -10.55 17.24 14.10
CA SER A 106 -9.50 16.75 13.19
C SER A 106 -9.87 15.35 12.67
N PRO A 107 -10.72 15.28 11.62
CA PRO A 107 -11.19 14.01 11.09
C PRO A 107 -10.04 13.11 10.62
N MET A 108 -10.17 11.81 10.89
CA MET A 108 -9.24 10.81 10.37
C MET A 108 -9.35 10.74 8.85
N LEU A 109 -8.19 10.64 8.18
CA LEU A 109 -8.16 10.38 6.75
C LEU A 109 -8.16 8.87 6.46
N PRO A 110 -8.87 8.41 5.41
CA PRO A 110 -8.86 7.03 4.98
C PRO A 110 -7.45 6.50 4.74
N ALA A 111 -7.15 5.35 5.34
CA ALA A 111 -5.89 4.63 5.17
C ALA A 111 -6.12 3.11 5.22
N SER A 112 -5.26 2.37 4.52
CA SER A 112 -5.25 0.91 4.51
C SER A 112 -3.82 0.43 4.76
N PRO A 113 -3.60 -0.57 5.64
CA PRO A 113 -2.26 -1.06 5.96
C PRO A 113 -1.72 -2.07 4.94
N PHE A 114 -2.45 -2.31 3.85
CA PHE A 114 -2.09 -3.17 2.72
C PHE A 114 -2.84 -2.73 1.46
N LEU A 115 -2.37 -3.17 0.30
CA LEU A 115 -2.99 -2.81 -0.99
C LEU A 115 -4.37 -3.46 -1.15
N GLN A 116 -5.36 -2.67 -1.53
CA GLN A 116 -6.71 -3.16 -1.83
C GLN A 116 -7.40 -2.24 -2.84
N GLY A 117 -8.38 -2.79 -3.57
CA GLY A 117 -9.27 -1.99 -4.40
C GLY A 117 -9.92 -2.79 -5.50
N PHE A 118 -10.66 -2.07 -6.34
CA PHE A 118 -11.31 -2.60 -7.53
C PHE A 118 -11.04 -1.68 -8.72
N ALA A 119 -11.10 -2.23 -9.92
CA ALA A 119 -10.98 -1.50 -11.17
C ALA A 119 -11.98 -2.04 -12.19
N VAL A 120 -12.46 -1.16 -13.07
CA VAL A 120 -13.18 -1.55 -14.26
C VAL A 120 -12.21 -1.58 -15.43
N HIS A 121 -12.27 -2.64 -16.25
CA HIS A 121 -11.67 -2.65 -17.56
C HIS A 121 -12.77 -2.50 -18.61
N VAL A 122 -12.52 -1.69 -19.62
CA VAL A 122 -13.44 -1.44 -20.74
C VAL A 122 -12.66 -1.61 -22.04
N GLY A 123 -13.10 -2.55 -22.87
CA GLY A 123 -12.55 -2.85 -24.19
C GLY A 123 -13.54 -2.55 -25.32
N GLY A 124 -13.02 -2.14 -26.47
CA GLY A 124 -13.80 -1.90 -27.68
C GLY A 124 -13.00 -1.16 -28.76
N GLY A 125 -13.24 -1.46 -30.04
CA GLY A 125 -12.61 -0.72 -31.15
C GLY A 125 -11.08 -0.87 -31.25
N GLY A 126 -10.49 -1.92 -30.66
CA GLY A 126 -9.05 -2.18 -30.68
C GLY A 126 -8.26 -1.56 -29.51
N SER A 127 -8.91 -0.88 -28.57
CA SER A 127 -8.28 -0.36 -27.36
C SER A 127 -8.90 -0.93 -26.08
N THR A 128 -8.09 -0.96 -25.02
CA THR A 128 -8.49 -1.36 -23.68
C THR A 128 -8.09 -0.26 -22.70
N SER A 129 -9.01 0.13 -21.82
CA SER A 129 -8.75 1.06 -20.72
C SER A 129 -9.00 0.38 -19.39
N VAL A 130 -8.21 0.71 -18.38
CA VAL A 130 -8.38 0.25 -17.00
C VAL A 130 -8.44 1.47 -16.10
N ARG A 131 -9.46 1.54 -15.24
CA ARG A 131 -9.68 2.64 -14.30
C ARG A 131 -9.98 2.08 -12.92
N THR A 132 -9.28 2.57 -11.90
CA THR A 132 -9.57 2.23 -10.51
C THR A 132 -10.95 2.77 -10.10
N LEU A 133 -11.67 2.03 -9.26
CA LEU A 133 -12.98 2.44 -8.73
C LEU A 133 -12.78 3.27 -7.46
N ASP A 134 -12.29 4.50 -7.66
CA ASP A 134 -12.03 5.50 -6.64
C ASP A 134 -11.89 6.89 -7.30
N ALA A 135 -11.59 7.90 -6.48
CA ALA A 135 -11.41 9.29 -6.94
C ALA A 135 -10.17 9.49 -7.84
N ALA A 136 -9.25 8.52 -7.95
CA ALA A 136 -8.13 8.59 -8.87
C ALA A 136 -8.51 8.10 -10.28
N GLY A 137 -9.42 7.12 -10.38
CA GLY A 137 -9.84 6.56 -11.67
C GLY A 137 -11.06 7.25 -12.30
N PHE A 138 -11.86 7.98 -11.51
CA PHE A 138 -13.08 8.65 -11.95
C PHE A 138 -13.17 10.08 -11.42
N ARG A 139 -13.54 11.02 -12.30
CA ARG A 139 -13.75 12.44 -11.92
C ARG A 139 -15.04 12.68 -11.13
N ASN A 140 -16.12 11.97 -11.46
CA ASN A 140 -17.41 12.13 -10.81
C ASN A 140 -17.67 10.94 -9.88
N VAL A 141 -17.21 11.06 -8.64
CA VAL A 141 -17.51 10.11 -7.56
C VAL A 141 -18.48 10.74 -6.60
N SER A 142 -19.48 9.97 -6.17
CA SER A 142 -20.41 10.41 -5.13
C SER A 142 -20.69 9.32 -4.12
N PHE A 143 -20.78 9.70 -2.85
CA PHE A 143 -21.06 8.81 -1.74
C PHE A 143 -22.37 9.15 -1.08
N ARG A 144 -23.13 8.10 -0.72
CA ARG A 144 -24.32 8.22 0.12
C ARG A 144 -24.33 7.10 1.15
N GLY A 145 -24.23 7.47 2.42
CA GLY A 145 -24.27 6.54 3.55
C GLY A 145 -25.67 6.47 4.15
N GLU A 146 -26.26 5.28 4.15
CA GLU A 146 -27.57 4.99 4.77
C GLU A 146 -27.42 3.70 5.59
N TYR A 147 -26.70 3.77 6.72
CA TYR A 147 -26.38 2.58 7.53
C TYR A 147 -27.62 1.69 7.71
N PRO A 148 -27.55 0.39 7.35
CA PRO A 148 -26.34 -0.42 7.14
C PRO A 148 -25.81 -0.48 5.69
N ILE A 149 -26.32 0.33 4.76
CA ILE A 149 -25.96 0.28 3.33
C ILE A 149 -25.26 1.55 2.85
N GLY A 150 -24.11 1.37 2.21
CA GLY A 150 -23.34 2.44 1.57
C GLY A 150 -23.48 2.36 0.06
N PHE A 151 -23.63 3.53 -0.57
CA PHE A 151 -23.72 3.66 -2.01
C PHE A 151 -22.58 4.54 -2.52
N VAL A 152 -21.89 4.06 -3.56
CA VAL A 152 -20.90 4.85 -4.30
C VAL A 152 -21.23 4.80 -5.77
N GLU A 153 -21.23 5.95 -6.44
CA GLU A 153 -21.35 6.02 -7.89
C GLU A 153 -20.07 6.56 -8.50
N TYR A 154 -19.65 5.95 -9.60
CA TYR A 154 -18.48 6.31 -10.38
C TYR A 154 -18.92 6.65 -11.80
N GLY A 155 -18.65 7.88 -12.22
CA GLY A 155 -18.94 8.37 -13.56
C GLY A 155 -17.82 9.23 -14.10
N ASP A 156 -17.63 9.19 -15.41
CA ASP A 156 -16.62 10.00 -16.09
C ASP A 156 -17.04 10.19 -17.55
N PRO A 157 -17.03 11.42 -18.10
CA PRO A 157 -17.36 11.67 -19.51
C PRO A 157 -16.53 10.87 -20.52
N ASP A 158 -15.29 10.51 -20.16
CA ASP A 158 -14.36 9.76 -21.02
C ASP A 158 -14.43 8.24 -20.74
N CYS A 159 -15.44 7.79 -20.01
CA CYS A 159 -15.71 6.38 -19.75
C CYS A 159 -17.17 6.05 -20.11
N PRO A 160 -17.43 5.14 -21.07
CA PRO A 160 -18.79 4.78 -21.45
C PRO A 160 -19.50 3.91 -20.40
N ILE A 161 -18.79 3.49 -19.33
CA ILE A 161 -19.33 2.71 -18.24
C ILE A 161 -19.49 3.57 -16.99
N ARG A 162 -20.72 3.64 -16.47
CA ARG A 162 -21.02 4.08 -15.11
C ARG A 162 -21.02 2.87 -14.19
N VAL A 163 -20.41 3.00 -13.00
CA VAL A 163 -20.40 1.93 -11.99
C VAL A 163 -21.12 2.40 -10.75
N ARG A 164 -22.02 1.56 -10.22
CA ARG A 164 -22.64 1.75 -8.90
C ARG A 164 -22.18 0.63 -7.97
N LEU A 165 -21.62 0.99 -6.84
CA LEU A 165 -21.27 0.11 -5.74
C LEU A 165 -22.34 0.22 -4.64
N VAL A 166 -22.85 -0.92 -4.21
CA VAL A 166 -23.63 -1.08 -2.96
C VAL A 166 -22.79 -1.92 -2.02
N ALA A 167 -22.42 -1.39 -0.86
CA ALA A 167 -21.63 -2.12 0.13
C ALA A 167 -22.30 -2.15 1.51
N PHE A 168 -22.28 -3.32 2.15
CA PHE A 168 -22.93 -3.54 3.43
C PHE A 168 -22.40 -4.82 4.10
N SER A 169 -22.65 -4.97 5.40
CA SER A 169 -22.79 -6.28 6.03
C SER A 169 -24.27 -6.47 6.38
N PRO A 170 -24.83 -7.70 6.37
CA PRO A 170 -26.21 -7.89 6.77
C PRO A 170 -26.39 -7.33 8.18
N PHE A 171 -27.40 -6.47 8.37
CA PHE A 171 -27.80 -5.98 9.69
C PHE A 171 -29.31 -6.12 9.76
N ILE A 172 -29.73 -7.22 10.38
CA ILE A 172 -31.11 -7.69 10.37
C ILE A 172 -31.60 -7.60 11.82
N PRO A 173 -32.48 -6.64 12.14
CA PRO A 173 -33.03 -6.52 13.48
C PRO A 173 -33.59 -7.86 13.97
N LEU A 174 -33.26 -8.22 15.22
CA LEU A 174 -33.66 -9.47 15.87
C LEU A 174 -33.05 -10.76 15.26
N ASN A 175 -32.10 -10.65 14.33
CA ASN A 175 -31.37 -11.79 13.78
C ASN A 175 -29.86 -11.58 13.97
N THR A 176 -29.36 -12.04 15.12
CA THR A 176 -27.95 -11.92 15.51
C THR A 176 -27.03 -12.74 14.60
N ALA A 177 -27.46 -13.92 14.15
CA ALA A 177 -26.61 -14.85 13.38
C ALA A 177 -26.15 -14.23 12.06
N ASP A 178 -27.08 -13.66 11.30
CA ASP A 178 -26.75 -13.00 10.04
C ASP A 178 -26.11 -11.64 10.27
N SER A 179 -26.50 -10.93 11.34
CA SER A 179 -25.95 -9.62 11.67
C SER A 179 -24.48 -9.66 12.10
N ALA A 180 -24.03 -10.79 12.63
CA ALA A 180 -22.67 -10.98 13.15
C ALA A 180 -21.70 -11.64 12.16
N LEU A 181 -22.10 -11.76 10.88
CA LEU A 181 -21.23 -12.34 9.86
C LEU A 181 -19.94 -11.51 9.68
N PRO A 182 -18.75 -12.12 9.71
CA PRO A 182 -17.48 -11.43 9.43
C PRO A 182 -17.30 -11.26 7.92
N ALA A 183 -18.24 -10.55 7.29
CA ALA A 183 -18.31 -10.38 5.85
C ALA A 183 -18.76 -8.97 5.48
N THR A 184 -18.10 -8.41 4.47
CA THR A 184 -18.51 -7.21 3.75
C THR A 184 -18.91 -7.62 2.35
N ILE A 185 -20.15 -7.33 1.96
CA ILE A 185 -20.64 -7.51 0.60
C ILE A 185 -20.37 -6.23 -0.17
N MET A 186 -19.79 -6.35 -1.36
CA MET A 186 -19.61 -5.26 -2.32
C MET A 186 -20.24 -5.68 -3.64
N GLN A 187 -21.40 -5.11 -3.96
CA GLN A 187 -22.15 -5.40 -5.17
C GLN A 187 -21.95 -4.28 -6.19
N PHE A 188 -21.43 -4.63 -7.35
CA PHE A 188 -21.19 -3.69 -8.45
C PHE A 188 -22.22 -3.86 -9.56
N THR A 189 -22.77 -2.75 -10.03
CA THR A 189 -23.62 -2.68 -11.22
C THR A 189 -22.92 -1.83 -12.26
N LEU A 190 -22.62 -2.40 -13.42
CA LEU A 190 -22.01 -1.72 -14.56
C LEU A 190 -23.12 -1.34 -15.55
N THR A 191 -23.19 -0.07 -15.91
CA THR A 191 -24.16 0.45 -16.89
C THR A 191 -23.43 1.08 -18.06
N ASN A 192 -23.65 0.57 -19.27
CA ASN A 192 -23.21 1.25 -20.49
C ASN A 192 -24.11 2.46 -20.75
N VAL A 193 -23.54 3.65 -20.61
CA VAL A 193 -24.22 4.93 -20.88
C VAL A 193 -23.87 5.50 -22.26
N GLY A 194 -22.97 4.85 -22.99
CA GLY A 194 -22.61 5.20 -24.35
C GLY A 194 -23.56 4.59 -25.39
N SER A 195 -23.40 5.02 -26.64
CA SER A 195 -24.15 4.51 -27.79
C SER A 195 -23.53 3.26 -28.44
N MET A 196 -22.27 2.96 -28.13
CA MET A 196 -21.53 1.84 -28.71
C MET A 196 -21.55 0.63 -27.77
N ARG A 197 -21.59 -0.57 -28.36
CA ARG A 197 -21.35 -1.81 -27.60
C ARG A 197 -19.90 -1.81 -27.11
N VAL A 198 -19.72 -2.16 -25.84
CA VAL A 198 -18.40 -2.31 -25.20
C VAL A 198 -18.33 -3.65 -24.48
N GLU A 199 -17.12 -4.19 -24.36
CA GLU A 199 -16.81 -5.25 -23.42
C GLU A 199 -16.35 -4.62 -22.11
N ALA A 200 -16.91 -5.04 -20.98
CA ALA A 200 -16.55 -4.49 -19.68
C ALA A 200 -16.51 -5.57 -18.62
N GLY A 201 -15.61 -5.43 -17.67
CA GLY A 201 -15.56 -6.30 -16.50
C GLY A 201 -14.88 -5.62 -15.32
N ILE A 202 -15.00 -6.27 -14.16
CA ILE A 202 -14.47 -5.79 -12.89
C ILE A 202 -13.36 -6.71 -12.40
N GLY A 203 -12.26 -6.11 -11.93
CA GLY A 203 -11.19 -6.80 -11.24
C GLY A 203 -11.06 -6.24 -9.82
N GLY A 204 -10.78 -7.11 -8.86
CA GLY A 204 -10.46 -6.73 -7.49
C GLY A 204 -9.07 -7.23 -7.10
N TRP A 205 -8.37 -6.47 -6.27
CA TRP A 205 -7.12 -6.89 -5.63
C TRP A 205 -7.22 -6.67 -4.12
N LEU A 206 -6.59 -7.59 -3.39
CA LEU A 206 -6.40 -7.50 -1.96
C LEU A 206 -5.07 -8.18 -1.66
N GLU A 207 -4.12 -7.42 -1.16
CA GLU A 207 -2.86 -7.96 -0.65
C GLU A 207 -3.17 -8.88 0.53
N ASN A 208 -2.47 -10.00 0.62
CA ASN A 208 -2.67 -10.98 1.69
C ASN A 208 -2.31 -10.34 3.05
N PRO A 209 -3.30 -10.10 3.94
CA PRO A 209 -3.05 -9.43 5.21
C PRO A 209 -2.78 -10.43 6.35
N VAL A 210 -2.64 -11.72 6.05
CA VAL A 210 -2.40 -12.75 7.06
C VAL A 210 -1.05 -12.51 7.73
N CYS A 211 -1.05 -12.54 9.05
CA CYS A 211 0.12 -12.23 9.90
C CYS A 211 0.67 -10.81 9.74
N LEU A 212 -0.11 -9.85 9.23
CA LEU A 212 0.34 -8.46 9.00
C LEU A 212 1.06 -7.83 10.20
N HIS A 213 0.55 -8.07 11.41
CA HIS A 213 1.11 -7.53 12.65
C HIS A 213 1.79 -8.58 13.54
N SER A 214 1.89 -9.83 13.08
CA SER A 214 2.47 -10.94 13.83
C SER A 214 3.60 -11.67 13.10
N GLN A 215 3.96 -11.24 11.89
CA GLN A 215 5.02 -11.85 11.06
C GLN A 215 6.37 -11.98 11.78
N GLN A 216 6.69 -11.08 12.70
CA GLN A 216 7.91 -11.14 13.51
C GLN A 216 7.96 -12.34 14.48
N PHE A 217 6.79 -12.88 14.84
CA PHE A 217 6.67 -14.02 15.76
C PHE A 217 6.51 -15.36 15.03
N PHE A 218 6.13 -15.33 13.75
CA PHE A 218 5.82 -16.52 12.97
C PHE A 218 6.58 -16.47 11.64
N PRO A 219 7.81 -17.04 11.58
CA PRO A 219 8.52 -17.14 10.33
C PRO A 219 7.72 -18.02 9.38
N GLY A 220 7.33 -17.45 8.24
CA GLY A 220 6.40 -18.09 7.33
C GLY A 220 6.33 -17.39 5.99
N ARG A 221 5.65 -18.04 5.06
CA ARG A 221 5.34 -17.47 3.75
C ARG A 221 3.84 -17.32 3.60
N ARG A 222 3.40 -16.11 3.28
CA ARG A 222 2.02 -15.84 2.86
C ARG A 222 1.72 -16.64 1.59
N GLN A 223 0.52 -17.20 1.52
CA GLN A 223 0.05 -18.01 0.41
C GLN A 223 -1.35 -17.60 -0.01
N ASN A 224 -1.54 -17.51 -1.32
CA ASN A 224 -2.82 -17.17 -1.92
C ASN A 224 -3.28 -18.40 -2.71
N LYS A 225 -4.51 -18.85 -2.50
CA LYS A 225 -5.09 -19.97 -3.24
C LYS A 225 -6.35 -19.52 -3.96
N VAL A 226 -6.39 -19.72 -5.27
CA VAL A 226 -7.61 -19.52 -6.06
C VAL A 226 -8.61 -20.62 -5.72
N LEU A 227 -9.84 -20.22 -5.40
CA LEU A 227 -10.98 -21.08 -5.16
C LEU A 227 -11.94 -20.96 -6.34
N ARG A 228 -12.26 -22.09 -6.98
CA ARG A 228 -13.27 -22.16 -8.04
C ARG A 228 -14.39 -23.08 -7.59
N ARG A 229 -15.61 -22.55 -7.51
CA ARG A 229 -16.87 -23.30 -7.37
C ARG A 229 -17.83 -22.85 -8.47
N SER A 230 -18.90 -23.61 -8.70
CA SER A 230 -19.83 -23.45 -9.83
C SER A 230 -20.29 -22.00 -10.06
N ALA A 231 -20.53 -21.22 -9.01
CA ALA A 231 -20.95 -19.81 -9.09
C ALA A 231 -20.00 -18.83 -8.35
N MET A 232 -18.79 -19.26 -7.99
CA MET A 232 -17.89 -18.45 -7.15
C MET A 232 -16.44 -18.62 -7.59
N LEU A 233 -15.81 -17.50 -7.91
CA LEU A 233 -14.36 -17.36 -7.97
C LEU A 233 -13.93 -16.58 -6.73
N GLY A 234 -12.97 -17.11 -5.99
CA GLY A 234 -12.45 -16.45 -4.81
C GLY A 234 -10.95 -16.65 -4.65
N VAL A 235 -10.36 -15.91 -3.74
CA VAL A 235 -8.98 -16.10 -3.29
C VAL A 235 -9.03 -16.32 -1.79
N SER A 236 -8.40 -17.40 -1.33
CA SER A 236 -8.15 -17.65 0.09
C SER A 236 -6.74 -17.24 0.42
N TYR A 237 -6.61 -16.43 1.48
CA TYR A 237 -5.34 -15.98 2.01
C TYR A 237 -4.98 -16.81 3.23
N ALA A 238 -3.73 -17.28 3.27
CA ALA A 238 -3.17 -18.00 4.40
C ALA A 238 -1.69 -17.62 4.59
N ALA A 239 -1.09 -18.11 5.66
CA ALA A 239 0.35 -18.21 5.81
C ALA A 239 0.71 -19.65 6.14
N ARG A 240 1.83 -20.14 5.63
CA ARG A 240 2.42 -21.42 6.06
C ARG A 240 3.68 -21.17 6.87
N PRO A 241 3.93 -21.96 7.93
CA PRO A 241 5.22 -21.94 8.61
C PRO A 241 6.35 -22.12 7.61
N ALA A 242 7.44 -21.40 7.83
CA ALA A 242 8.67 -21.62 7.07
C ALA A 242 9.14 -23.05 7.34
N SER A 243 9.45 -23.81 6.28
CA SER A 243 10.25 -25.03 6.42
C SER A 243 11.66 -24.68 6.91
N ALA A 244 12.35 -25.64 7.53
CA ALA A 244 13.73 -25.48 7.96
C ALA A 244 14.67 -24.99 6.83
N ASP A 245 14.39 -25.35 5.58
CA ASP A 245 15.12 -24.87 4.41
C ASP A 245 14.83 -23.40 4.07
N SER A 246 13.59 -22.94 4.28
CA SER A 246 13.20 -21.55 4.06
C SER A 246 13.59 -20.59 5.19
N LEU A 247 14.00 -21.11 6.35
CA LEU A 247 14.59 -20.35 7.45
C LEU A 247 16.07 -19.99 7.21
N ARG A 248 16.73 -20.58 6.20
CA ARG A 248 18.13 -20.27 5.86
C ARG A 248 18.34 -18.90 5.19
N GLY A 249 17.33 -18.02 5.23
CA GLY A 249 17.28 -16.81 4.43
C GLY A 249 17.07 -17.12 2.93
N PRO A 250 16.83 -16.11 2.09
CA PRO A 250 16.99 -16.30 0.65
C PRO A 250 18.41 -16.82 0.39
N ARG A 251 18.57 -17.78 -0.53
CA ARG A 251 19.89 -18.00 -1.12
C ARG A 251 20.23 -16.69 -1.82
N VAL A 252 21.22 -15.97 -1.32
CA VAL A 252 21.77 -14.78 -1.95
C VAL A 252 23.15 -15.18 -2.46
N GLN A 253 23.38 -14.91 -3.74
CA GLN A 253 24.71 -14.97 -4.31
C GLN A 253 25.14 -13.52 -4.51
N LEU A 254 26.17 -13.10 -3.76
CA LEU A 254 26.77 -11.79 -3.95
C LEU A 254 27.55 -11.79 -5.27
N ILE A 255 27.28 -10.79 -6.12
CA ILE A 255 28.00 -10.59 -7.39
C ILE A 255 29.10 -9.54 -7.20
N ALA A 256 28.74 -8.39 -6.63
CA ALA A 256 29.64 -7.31 -6.25
C ALA A 256 29.06 -6.61 -5.01
N ASP A 257 29.93 -6.04 -4.18
CA ASP A 257 29.56 -5.21 -3.01
C ASP A 257 30.34 -3.89 -2.92
N PHE A 258 31.28 -3.69 -3.84
CA PHE A 258 32.14 -2.51 -3.93
C PHE A 258 32.79 -2.05 -2.61
N ASN A 259 33.03 -2.97 -1.68
CA ASN A 259 33.60 -2.65 -0.37
C ASN A 259 35.14 -2.61 -0.39
N GLY A 260 35.78 -3.20 -1.40
CA GLY A 260 37.24 -3.26 -1.56
C GLY A 260 37.90 -1.92 -1.92
N GLU A 261 39.22 -1.84 -1.81
CA GLU A 261 39.99 -0.62 -2.12
C GLU A 261 39.96 -0.24 -3.62
N ASP A 262 39.77 -1.24 -4.48
CA ASP A 262 39.66 -1.11 -5.94
C ASP A 262 38.41 -1.85 -6.47
N TYR A 263 38.23 -1.88 -7.78
CA TYR A 263 37.12 -2.56 -8.44
C TYR A 263 37.32 -4.09 -8.60
N GLY A 264 38.40 -4.65 -8.05
CA GLY A 264 38.76 -6.05 -8.22
C GLY A 264 38.92 -6.42 -9.71
N ASP A 265 38.24 -7.48 -10.13
CA ASP A 265 38.30 -7.99 -11.51
C ASP A 265 37.36 -7.26 -12.49
N TRP A 266 36.66 -6.19 -12.06
CA TRP A 266 35.91 -5.35 -12.98
C TRP A 266 36.85 -4.56 -13.87
N LEU A 267 36.55 -4.54 -15.17
CA LEU A 267 37.22 -3.67 -16.12
C LEU A 267 36.53 -2.31 -16.09
N ALA A 268 37.20 -1.28 -15.57
CA ALA A 268 36.72 0.10 -15.58
C ALA A 268 37.57 0.95 -16.54
N GLU A 269 36.90 1.60 -17.49
CA GLU A 269 37.52 2.40 -18.55
C GLU A 269 36.87 3.79 -18.65
N GLY A 270 37.63 4.78 -19.08
CA GLY A 270 37.16 6.16 -19.25
C GLY A 270 37.45 7.08 -18.06
N GLU A 271 37.18 8.36 -18.25
CA GLU A 271 37.50 9.43 -17.29
C GLU A 271 36.45 9.57 -16.18
N ALA A 272 35.27 8.98 -16.37
CA ALA A 272 34.15 9.05 -15.43
C ALA A 272 34.34 8.17 -14.18
N LEU A 273 35.14 7.10 -14.28
CA LEU A 273 35.44 6.20 -13.17
C LEU A 273 36.71 6.61 -12.42
N GLY A 274 36.68 6.48 -11.09
CA GLY A 274 37.86 6.64 -10.24
C GLY A 274 38.74 5.39 -10.24
N SER A 275 39.78 5.40 -9.39
CA SER A 275 40.66 4.23 -9.20
C SER A 275 40.01 3.09 -8.40
N GLY A 276 38.83 3.31 -7.83
CA GLY A 276 38.08 2.34 -7.03
C GLY A 276 36.73 2.89 -6.60
N PRO A 277 35.94 2.12 -5.83
CA PRO A 277 34.61 2.50 -5.38
C PRO A 277 34.55 3.84 -4.64
N ALA A 278 33.49 4.61 -4.90
CA ALA A 278 33.20 5.84 -4.16
C ALA A 278 32.73 5.49 -2.75
N ARG A 279 33.26 6.20 -1.74
CA ARG A 279 32.95 6.00 -0.30
C ARG A 279 31.81 6.90 0.20
N GLY A 280 31.03 7.43 -0.74
CA GLY A 280 29.99 8.44 -0.53
C GLY A 280 30.04 9.53 -1.60
N PRO A 281 29.39 10.68 -1.35
CA PRO A 281 29.40 11.80 -2.28
C PRO A 281 30.80 12.23 -2.71
N LEU A 282 31.03 12.35 -4.02
CA LEU A 282 32.32 12.76 -4.59
C LEU A 282 32.51 14.29 -4.56
N TYR A 283 31.41 15.04 -4.49
CA TYR A 283 31.39 16.50 -4.38
C TYR A 283 30.37 16.98 -3.34
N PRO A 284 30.58 18.15 -2.70
CA PRO A 284 29.69 18.68 -1.66
C PRO A 284 28.21 18.85 -2.08
N GLU A 285 27.96 19.11 -3.36
CA GLU A 285 26.63 19.29 -3.93
C GLU A 285 25.93 17.97 -4.31
N GLN A 286 26.66 16.85 -4.36
CA GLN A 286 26.07 15.55 -4.68
C GLN A 286 25.34 15.03 -3.44
N THR A 287 24.02 14.96 -3.51
CA THR A 287 23.16 14.47 -2.43
C THR A 287 23.00 12.94 -2.48
N LEU A 288 24.11 12.22 -2.68
CA LEU A 288 24.12 10.76 -2.81
C LEU A 288 23.68 10.08 -1.52
N SER A 289 22.74 9.13 -1.62
CA SER A 289 22.22 8.39 -0.48
C SER A 289 21.64 7.04 -0.89
N GLY A 290 21.61 6.08 0.06
CA GLY A 290 20.84 4.83 -0.09
C GLY A 290 21.64 3.59 -0.51
N TRP A 291 22.96 3.67 -0.68
CA TRP A 291 23.82 2.50 -0.87
C TRP A 291 23.99 1.68 0.42
N VAL A 292 24.43 0.43 0.29
CA VAL A 292 24.66 -0.51 1.37
C VAL A 292 26.16 -0.82 1.46
N GLY A 293 26.69 -0.87 2.69
CA GLY A 293 28.12 -1.13 2.89
C GLY A 293 28.96 0.15 2.85
N GLU A 294 30.22 -0.01 2.46
CA GLU A 294 31.25 1.02 2.56
C GLU A 294 31.56 1.70 1.22
N GLY A 295 31.12 1.16 0.08
CA GLY A 295 31.41 1.75 -1.23
C GLY A 295 30.37 1.40 -2.28
N LEU A 296 30.47 2.10 -3.42
CA LEU A 296 29.64 1.89 -4.61
C LEU A 296 30.45 2.18 -5.88
N LEU A 297 30.03 1.65 -7.02
CA LEU A 297 30.56 2.09 -8.31
C LEU A 297 29.89 3.40 -8.70
N SER A 298 30.69 4.45 -8.92
CA SER A 298 30.19 5.75 -9.39
C SER A 298 30.93 6.18 -10.65
N THR A 299 30.18 6.63 -11.65
CA THR A 299 30.75 7.30 -12.83
C THR A 299 30.77 8.84 -12.68
N TYR A 300 30.57 9.36 -11.46
CA TYR A 300 30.49 10.81 -11.24
C TYR A 300 31.86 11.46 -10.91
N HIS A 301 33.01 10.76 -11.07
CA HIS A 301 34.32 11.31 -10.70
C HIS A 301 34.75 12.52 -11.52
N GLY A 302 34.34 12.59 -12.79
CA GLY A 302 34.51 13.75 -13.66
C GLY A 302 33.24 14.61 -13.77
N ARG A 303 32.27 14.41 -12.86
CA ARG A 303 30.91 14.93 -12.93
C ARG A 303 30.19 14.43 -14.20
N ASP A 304 29.06 15.07 -14.51
CA ASP A 304 28.26 14.83 -15.71
C ASP A 304 28.99 15.05 -17.06
N GLY A 305 30.23 15.57 -17.06
CA GLY A 305 30.93 15.97 -18.28
C GLY A 305 31.84 14.90 -18.88
N THR A 306 32.03 13.79 -18.17
CA THR A 306 32.93 12.70 -18.53
C THR A 306 32.17 11.47 -18.98
N THR A 307 32.88 10.54 -19.63
CA THR A 307 32.30 9.25 -20.05
C THR A 307 33.13 8.11 -19.51
N GLY A 308 32.48 6.96 -19.33
CA GLY A 308 33.11 5.77 -18.82
C GLY A 308 32.25 4.53 -19.00
N HIS A 309 32.91 3.40 -18.80
CA HIS A 309 32.33 2.08 -18.97
C HIS A 309 32.93 1.16 -17.91
N ALA A 310 32.10 0.35 -17.29
CA ALA A 310 32.57 -0.69 -16.39
C ALA A 310 31.93 -2.03 -16.72
N LEU A 311 32.74 -3.08 -16.79
CA LEU A 311 32.30 -4.43 -17.12
C LEU A 311 32.67 -5.39 -16.00
N SER A 312 31.67 -6.12 -15.49
CA SER A 312 31.90 -7.11 -14.44
C SER A 312 32.67 -8.32 -14.97
N PRO A 313 33.30 -9.09 -14.07
CA PRO A 313 33.65 -10.49 -14.34
C PRO A 313 32.43 -11.29 -14.81
N GLU A 314 32.69 -12.37 -15.52
CA GLU A 314 31.63 -13.30 -15.89
C GLU A 314 31.11 -14.04 -14.65
N PHE A 315 29.79 -14.14 -14.52
CA PHE A 315 29.15 -14.92 -13.46
C PHE A 315 28.03 -15.80 -14.04
N THR A 316 27.74 -16.92 -13.37
CA THR A 316 26.60 -17.77 -13.74
C THR A 316 25.36 -17.33 -12.98
N ILE A 317 24.23 -17.16 -13.69
CA ILE A 317 22.93 -16.87 -13.08
C ILE A 317 22.41 -18.15 -12.44
N THR A 318 22.41 -18.23 -11.11
CA THR A 318 21.94 -19.42 -10.38
C THR A 318 20.56 -19.25 -9.72
N LEU A 319 20.05 -18.02 -9.71
CA LEU A 319 18.82 -17.62 -9.02
C LEU A 319 17.91 -16.82 -9.96
N PRO A 320 16.57 -16.84 -9.74
CA PRO A 320 15.60 -16.25 -10.66
C PRO A 320 15.53 -14.72 -10.64
N TYR A 321 16.18 -14.06 -9.68
CA TYR A 321 16.14 -12.61 -9.54
C TYR A 321 17.54 -12.04 -9.32
N LEU A 322 17.84 -10.96 -10.05
CA LEU A 322 19.03 -10.14 -9.86
C LEU A 322 18.56 -8.79 -9.30
N ASN A 323 19.11 -8.38 -8.16
CA ASN A 323 18.76 -7.14 -7.49
C ASN A 323 20.02 -6.30 -7.29
N PHE A 324 19.88 -4.99 -7.47
CA PHE A 324 20.95 -4.00 -7.27
C PHE A 324 20.30 -2.65 -6.94
N LEU A 325 21.08 -1.75 -6.37
CA LEU A 325 20.75 -0.36 -6.13
C LEU A 325 21.28 0.48 -7.28
N ILE A 326 20.47 1.43 -7.75
CA ILE A 326 20.85 2.33 -8.85
C ILE A 326 20.37 3.76 -8.58
N SER A 327 21.22 4.74 -8.89
CA SER A 327 20.87 6.16 -9.03
C SER A 327 21.56 6.78 -10.25
N GLY A 328 21.41 8.09 -10.44
CA GLY A 328 21.95 8.82 -11.58
C GLY A 328 20.94 9.03 -12.71
N GLY A 329 21.44 9.14 -13.94
CA GLY A 329 20.69 9.54 -15.12
C GLY A 329 19.67 8.54 -15.65
N ASN A 330 18.59 9.10 -16.21
CA ASN A 330 17.59 8.38 -17.00
C ASN A 330 17.83 8.62 -18.49
N HIS A 331 18.96 8.12 -19.00
CA HIS A 331 19.31 8.20 -20.43
C HIS A 331 19.47 6.79 -21.01
N PRO A 332 18.36 6.11 -21.39
CA PRO A 332 18.41 4.73 -21.88
C PRO A 332 19.42 4.52 -23.00
N GLY A 333 20.31 3.54 -22.82
CA GLY A 333 21.37 3.20 -23.78
C GLY A 333 22.61 4.12 -23.76
N GLN A 334 22.61 5.18 -22.95
CA GLN A 334 23.77 6.06 -22.77
C GLN A 334 24.24 6.11 -21.31
N THR A 335 23.32 6.13 -20.35
CA THR A 335 23.60 6.18 -18.91
C THR A 335 22.75 5.10 -18.25
N CYS A 336 23.27 3.88 -18.18
CA CYS A 336 22.50 2.70 -17.82
C CYS A 336 23.35 1.53 -17.30
N VAL A 337 22.69 0.57 -16.66
CA VAL A 337 23.23 -0.74 -16.30
C VAL A 337 22.57 -1.80 -17.16
N ASN A 338 23.37 -2.62 -17.82
CA ASN A 338 22.96 -3.68 -18.74
C ASN A 338 23.31 -5.05 -18.16
N LEU A 339 22.46 -6.04 -18.43
CA LEU A 339 22.79 -7.46 -18.29
C LEU A 339 23.12 -8.02 -19.66
N LEU A 340 24.31 -8.59 -19.80
CA LEU A 340 24.81 -9.19 -21.03
C LEU A 340 24.78 -10.71 -20.92
N VAL A 341 24.23 -11.41 -21.92
CA VAL A 341 24.35 -12.86 -22.10
C VAL A 341 24.78 -13.12 -23.54
N ASP A 342 25.80 -13.93 -23.76
CA ASP A 342 26.43 -14.12 -25.09
C ASP A 342 26.87 -12.80 -25.77
N GLY A 343 27.24 -11.79 -24.97
CA GLY A 343 27.61 -10.46 -25.45
C GLY A 343 26.42 -9.61 -25.93
N GLN A 344 25.17 -10.06 -25.73
CA GLN A 344 23.96 -9.30 -26.07
C GLN A 344 23.29 -8.74 -24.82
N VAL A 345 22.83 -7.50 -24.90
CA VAL A 345 22.03 -6.86 -23.83
C VAL A 345 20.66 -7.53 -23.76
N VAL A 346 20.39 -8.22 -22.66
CA VAL A 346 19.11 -8.92 -22.41
C VAL A 346 18.23 -8.22 -21.37
N ARG A 347 18.81 -7.38 -20.52
CA ARG A 347 18.10 -6.46 -19.61
C ARG A 347 18.85 -5.13 -19.54
N THR A 348 18.13 -4.05 -19.26
CA THR A 348 18.71 -2.73 -19.03
C THR A 348 17.92 -2.01 -17.94
N ALA A 349 18.59 -1.15 -17.19
CA ALA A 349 18.03 -0.28 -16.17
C ALA A 349 18.77 1.06 -16.19
N THR A 350 18.06 2.13 -15.85
CA THR A 350 18.63 3.47 -15.72
C THR A 350 18.40 3.98 -14.30
N GLY A 351 19.09 5.06 -13.95
CA GLY A 351 18.67 5.89 -12.83
C GLY A 351 17.37 6.64 -13.14
N ALA A 352 16.98 7.51 -12.21
CA ALA A 352 15.74 8.29 -12.27
C ALA A 352 15.98 9.80 -12.21
N ASN A 353 17.16 10.27 -12.65
CA ASN A 353 17.63 11.66 -12.50
C ASN A 353 17.61 12.09 -11.01
N THR A 354 18.20 11.24 -10.16
CA THR A 354 18.24 11.42 -8.71
C THR A 354 19.56 10.88 -8.16
N ASN A 355 20.03 11.42 -7.04
CA ASN A 355 21.15 10.89 -6.26
C ASN A 355 20.69 9.93 -5.15
N ALA A 356 19.38 9.69 -5.02
CA ALA A 356 18.85 8.70 -4.08
C ALA A 356 18.78 7.33 -4.77
N MET A 357 19.60 6.39 -4.30
CA MET A 357 19.60 5.02 -4.81
C MET A 357 18.30 4.31 -4.48
N SER A 358 17.85 3.50 -5.43
CA SER A 358 16.64 2.71 -5.30
C SER A 358 16.85 1.30 -5.85
N TRP A 359 16.14 0.34 -5.28
CA TRP A 359 16.23 -1.05 -5.70
C TRP A 359 15.68 -1.21 -7.12
N ALA A 360 16.51 -1.77 -8.00
CA ALA A 360 16.11 -2.34 -9.26
C ALA A 360 16.13 -3.88 -9.16
N THR A 361 15.13 -4.51 -9.76
CA THR A 361 15.01 -5.98 -9.80
C THR A 361 14.75 -6.42 -11.23
N TRP A 362 15.56 -7.36 -11.70
CA TRP A 362 15.27 -8.10 -12.93
C TRP A 362 14.81 -9.52 -12.62
N ASP A 363 13.70 -9.92 -13.24
CA ASP A 363 13.37 -11.33 -13.41
C ASP A 363 14.28 -11.91 -14.50
N VAL A 364 15.11 -12.86 -14.08
CA VAL A 364 16.09 -13.58 -14.90
C VAL A 364 15.85 -15.09 -14.82
N SER A 365 14.63 -15.51 -14.46
CA SER A 365 14.25 -16.92 -14.38
C SER A 365 14.47 -17.67 -15.70
N ASP A 366 14.30 -16.97 -16.83
CA ASP A 366 14.56 -17.44 -18.20
C ASP A 366 16.05 -17.61 -18.53
N LEU A 367 16.95 -17.01 -17.73
CA LEU A 367 18.39 -17.01 -17.93
C LEU A 367 19.14 -17.87 -16.90
N VAL A 368 18.44 -18.58 -16.01
CA VAL A 368 19.07 -19.45 -15.02
C VAL A 368 19.92 -20.52 -15.70
N GLY A 369 21.18 -20.64 -15.25
CA GLY A 369 22.21 -21.53 -15.80
C GLY A 369 23.06 -20.90 -16.90
N ARG A 370 22.72 -19.71 -17.39
CA ARG A 370 23.51 -18.96 -18.37
C ARG A 370 24.66 -18.20 -17.69
N SER A 371 25.78 -18.05 -18.39
CA SER A 371 26.82 -17.08 -18.03
C SER A 371 26.41 -15.68 -18.48
N ALA A 372 26.71 -14.68 -17.65
CA ALA A 372 26.35 -13.29 -17.87
C ALA A 372 27.43 -12.33 -17.35
N ARG A 373 27.34 -11.06 -17.77
CA ARG A 373 28.10 -9.93 -17.23
C ARG A 373 27.17 -8.74 -16.98
N LEU A 374 27.51 -7.92 -16.00
CA LEU A 374 26.93 -6.60 -15.83
C LEU A 374 27.81 -5.58 -16.54
N GLU A 375 27.18 -4.64 -17.22
CA GLU A 375 27.84 -3.52 -17.88
C GLU A 375 27.23 -2.22 -17.38
N VAL A 376 28.06 -1.31 -16.91
CA VAL A 376 27.69 0.07 -16.59
C VAL A 376 28.17 0.95 -17.73
N VAL A 377 27.27 1.71 -18.31
CA VAL A 377 27.54 2.63 -19.41
C VAL A 377 27.27 4.04 -18.95
N ASP A 378 28.22 4.93 -19.18
CA ASP A 378 28.05 6.37 -19.03
C ASP A 378 28.67 7.11 -20.22
N ASN A 379 27.83 7.43 -21.20
CA ASN A 379 28.18 8.06 -22.46
C ASN A 379 27.49 9.43 -22.66
N HIS A 380 26.81 9.94 -21.63
CA HIS A 380 26.06 11.19 -21.71
C HIS A 380 26.84 12.32 -21.03
N THR A 381 27.12 13.41 -21.74
CA THR A 381 27.89 14.55 -21.20
C THR A 381 27.04 15.74 -20.76
N GLY A 382 25.72 15.55 -20.67
CA GLY A 382 24.75 16.55 -20.21
C GLY A 382 24.28 16.27 -18.78
N GLY A 383 23.31 17.05 -18.30
CA GLY A 383 22.81 16.92 -16.93
C GLY A 383 22.36 15.48 -16.60
N TRP A 384 22.77 15.00 -15.43
CA TRP A 384 22.60 13.60 -15.01
C TRP A 384 23.36 12.59 -15.89
N GLY A 385 24.51 13.00 -16.44
CA GLY A 385 25.45 12.13 -17.14
C GLY A 385 26.30 11.30 -16.20
N HIS A 386 25.66 10.47 -15.37
CA HIS A 386 26.34 9.51 -14.50
C HIS A 386 25.41 8.38 -14.02
N ILE A 387 25.99 7.25 -13.62
CA ILE A 387 25.35 6.16 -12.87
C ILE A 387 26.10 5.92 -11.58
N ASP A 388 25.33 5.64 -10.53
CA ASP A 388 25.82 5.00 -9.31
C ASP A 388 25.17 3.61 -9.19
N LEU A 389 25.96 2.59 -8.89
CA LEU A 389 25.56 1.18 -8.80
C LEU A 389 26.11 0.52 -7.53
N ASP A 390 25.26 -0.24 -6.85
CA ASP A 390 25.62 -1.11 -5.71
C ASP A 390 24.91 -2.47 -5.80
#